data_AF-A0A6G4JCM7-F1
#
_entry.id   AF-A0A6G4JCM7-F1
#
_cell.length_a   1.000
_cell.length_b   1.000
_cell.length_c   1.000
_cell.angle_alpha   90.00
_cell.angle_beta   90.00
_cell.angle_gamma   90.00
#
_symmetry.space_group_name_H-M   'P 1'
#
loop_
_entity.id
_entity.type
_entity.pdbx_description
1 polymer ?
#
loop_
_entity_poly.entity_id
_entity_poly.type
_entity_poly.pdbx_seq_one_letter_code
_entity_poly.pdbx_strand_id
1 'polypeptide(L)'
;DVYKRQILFNHQYKRNIVIRKAESIHSPTTFWYGKYIILIPSLYFKSINDKKLKYIILHEYAHAKNRDTLHLIIFNIFSIAMSYNPLIQIVKRKMIHDNEVEADRFVLNNINKNEFKSYAEAIMDSVLKTPFFNKNILSHSFNGKKSLLKRRLINIKEANLKKQSKLILIFICIFTFFIMIIQSQFLIGQSLTDYNYKKPLQSDYQILDESKNFGSNSGSFVMYSMKKDKYYIYNEKESRKRYSPDSTYKIYLALFGLDRHIISDKNSRMSWNHNQYPFDSWNKDQDLNTAMQNSVNWYFERISNQIPKNYTATQLKLLNYGNKNLGSYKSYWMEDSLKISNLEQVIVLKNMMEQNSYFSKNEKKQLSSSLLIRKNENYELYGKTGTGIVNGKYNNGWFVGYVITNHDKYYFSTHLSDEKASGKNAELINEKILKEMGVLNGQ
;
A
#
# COMPACT_ATOMS: atom_id res chain seq x y z
N ASP A 1 -26.59 56.58 16.79
CA ASP A 1 -25.30 56.22 16.16
C ASP A 1 -24.01 56.57 16.91
N VAL A 2 -24.00 57.54 17.83
CA VAL A 2 -22.79 57.86 18.63
C VAL A 2 -22.57 56.90 19.81
N TYR A 3 -23.63 56.47 20.49
CA TYR A 3 -23.57 55.52 21.62
C TYR A 3 -23.09 54.10 21.22
N LYS A 4 -23.43 53.67 20.01
CA LYS A 4 -23.01 52.37 19.43
C LYS A 4 -21.53 52.36 19.01
N ARG A 5 -20.93 53.52 18.72
CA ARG A 5 -19.48 53.67 18.54
C ARG A 5 -18.73 53.63 19.87
N GLN A 6 -19.31 54.13 20.97
CA GLN A 6 -18.62 54.20 22.26
C GLN A 6 -18.34 52.84 22.91
N ILE A 7 -19.25 51.86 22.76
CA ILE A 7 -19.03 50.48 23.23
C ILE A 7 -17.84 49.82 22.52
N LEU A 8 -17.55 50.24 21.28
CA LEU A 8 -16.41 49.76 20.48
C LEU A 8 -15.08 50.44 20.86
N PHE A 9 -15.11 51.66 21.39
CA PHE A 9 -13.90 52.45 21.64
C PHE A 9 -13.21 52.17 23.00
N ASN A 10 -13.91 51.64 24.00
CA ASN A 10 -13.29 51.28 25.28
C ASN A 10 -12.41 50.00 25.22
N HIS A 11 -12.42 49.29 24.09
CA HIS A 11 -11.54 48.14 23.82
C HIS A 11 -10.70 48.39 22.57
N GLN A 12 -9.95 49.50 22.53
CA GLN A 12 -8.84 49.65 21.60
C GLN A 12 -7.75 48.58 21.89
N TYR A 13 -7.89 47.36 21.36
CA TYR A 13 -6.79 46.40 21.39
C TYR A 13 -6.68 45.60 20.09
N LYS A 14 -5.56 45.90 19.39
CA LYS A 14 -4.94 45.33 18.18
C LYS A 14 -5.44 45.86 16.82
N ARG A 15 -4.51 46.48 16.08
CA ARG A 15 -4.64 47.14 14.75
C ARG A 15 -5.25 46.29 13.59
N ASN A 16 -5.70 45.06 13.85
CA ASN A 16 -6.04 44.06 12.82
C ASN A 16 -7.44 43.42 12.95
N ILE A 17 -8.35 43.98 13.76
CA ILE A 17 -9.75 43.51 13.88
C ILE A 17 -10.71 44.61 13.38
N VAL A 18 -11.61 44.27 12.46
CA VAL A 18 -12.58 45.20 11.84
C VAL A 18 -13.99 44.68 12.04
N ILE A 19 -14.91 45.52 12.51
CA ILE A 19 -16.33 45.17 12.68
C ILE A 19 -17.13 45.80 11.54
N ARG A 20 -17.91 44.99 10.82
CA ARG A 20 -18.75 45.45 9.69
C ARG A 20 -20.17 44.95 9.83
N LYS A 21 -21.11 45.77 9.37
CA LYS A 21 -22.52 45.39 9.18
C LYS A 21 -22.64 44.65 7.85
N ALA A 22 -23.38 43.55 7.82
CA ALA A 22 -23.67 42.80 6.60
C ALA A 22 -25.16 42.46 6.51
N GLU A 23 -25.73 42.54 5.31
CA GLU A 23 -27.17 42.34 5.07
C GLU A 23 -27.50 40.91 4.64
N SER A 24 -26.52 40.18 4.11
CA SER A 24 -26.67 38.82 3.57
C SER A 24 -26.39 37.69 4.57
N ILE A 25 -26.05 38.00 5.83
CA ILE A 25 -25.73 37.00 6.86
C ILE A 25 -26.85 36.90 7.89
N HIS A 26 -27.14 35.66 8.33
CA HIS A 26 -28.18 35.39 9.33
C HIS A 26 -27.64 35.23 10.77
N SER A 27 -26.33 35.00 10.93
CA SER A 27 -25.66 34.91 12.23
C SER A 27 -24.44 35.84 12.29
N PRO A 28 -24.13 36.41 13.47
CA PRO A 28 -22.81 36.96 13.73
C PRO A 28 -21.74 35.93 13.37
N THR A 29 -20.69 36.38 12.68
CA THR A 29 -19.62 35.50 12.22
C THR A 29 -18.30 36.24 12.19
N THR A 30 -17.26 35.61 12.72
CA THR A 30 -15.88 36.04 12.57
C THR A 30 -15.20 35.29 11.42
N PHE A 31 -14.50 36.01 10.53
CA PHE A 31 -13.71 35.44 9.43
C PHE A 31 -12.32 36.09 9.32
N TRP A 32 -11.35 35.40 8.71
CA TRP A 32 -9.97 35.87 8.54
C TRP A 32 -9.56 35.93 7.06
N TYR A 33 -9.14 37.11 6.60
CA TYR A 33 -8.57 37.35 5.26
C TYR A 33 -7.46 38.42 5.36
N GLY A 34 -6.31 38.04 5.93
CA GLY A 34 -5.20 38.95 6.26
C GLY A 34 -5.44 39.84 7.50
N LYS A 35 -6.69 40.23 7.75
CA LYS A 35 -7.19 40.84 9.00
C LYS A 35 -8.43 40.07 9.48
N TYR A 36 -8.73 40.16 10.78
CA TYR A 36 -9.95 39.58 11.33
C TYR A 36 -11.12 40.52 11.08
N ILE A 37 -12.20 40.00 10.50
CA ILE A 37 -13.42 40.76 10.24
C ILE A 37 -14.56 40.09 10.98
N ILE A 38 -15.23 40.86 11.84
CA ILE A 38 -16.44 40.45 12.56
C ILE A 38 -17.62 41.02 11.78
N LEU A 39 -18.47 40.14 11.25
CA LEU A 39 -19.66 40.50 10.51
C LEU A 39 -20.89 40.35 11.40
N ILE A 40 -21.68 41.41 11.51
CA ILE A 40 -22.91 41.42 12.29
C ILE A 40 -24.10 41.65 11.36
N PRO A 41 -25.15 40.80 11.42
CA PRO A 41 -26.35 40.97 10.63
C PRO A 41 -27.03 42.33 10.88
N SER A 42 -27.49 42.98 9.81
CA SER A 42 -28.23 44.24 9.88
C SER A 42 -29.48 44.16 10.79
N LEU A 43 -30.14 43.00 10.83
CA LEU A 43 -31.31 42.72 11.67
C LEU A 43 -31.03 42.79 13.17
N TYR A 44 -29.81 42.48 13.61
CA TYR A 44 -29.44 42.50 15.03
C TYR A 44 -29.40 43.93 15.56
N PHE A 45 -29.09 44.91 14.71
CA PHE A 45 -29.10 46.33 15.08
C PHE A 45 -30.52 46.91 15.24
N LYS A 46 -31.53 46.27 14.64
CA LYS A 46 -32.95 46.71 14.70
C LYS A 46 -33.77 45.95 15.76
N SER A 47 -33.46 44.68 16.02
CA SER A 47 -34.33 43.77 16.78
C SER A 47 -33.83 43.39 18.19
N ILE A 48 -32.59 43.76 18.54
CA ILE A 48 -31.96 43.34 19.79
C ILE A 48 -31.62 44.57 20.65
N ASN A 49 -31.90 44.47 21.95
CA ASN A 49 -31.52 45.48 22.94
C ASN A 49 -30.00 45.72 22.92
N ASP A 50 -29.57 46.97 23.04
CA ASP A 50 -28.17 47.40 22.97
C ASP A 50 -27.26 46.64 23.96
N LYS A 51 -27.77 46.25 25.14
CA LYS A 51 -27.04 45.38 26.09
C LYS A 51 -26.78 43.98 25.56
N LYS A 52 -27.79 43.33 24.96
CA LYS A 52 -27.65 41.97 24.38
C LYS A 52 -26.72 41.99 23.16
N LEU A 53 -26.80 43.05 22.35
CA LEU A 53 -25.92 43.25 21.20
C LEU A 53 -24.45 43.41 21.64
N LYS A 54 -24.19 44.14 22.74
CA LYS A 54 -22.84 44.25 23.32
C LYS A 54 -22.25 42.89 23.66
N TYR A 55 -23.02 41.98 24.28
CA TYR A 55 -22.51 40.66 24.64
C TYR A 55 -22.14 39.81 23.43
N ILE A 56 -22.94 39.87 22.36
CA ILE A 56 -22.68 39.16 21.10
C ILE A 56 -21.40 39.68 20.45
N ILE A 57 -21.20 41.01 20.43
CA ILE A 57 -19.98 41.61 19.88
C ILE A 57 -18.75 41.22 20.69
N LEU A 58 -18.85 41.23 22.03
CA LEU A 58 -17.76 40.78 22.90
C LEU A 58 -17.40 39.31 22.67
N HIS A 59 -18.39 38.46 22.40
CA HIS A 59 -18.17 37.05 22.09
C HIS A 59 -17.43 36.85 20.76
N GLU A 60 -17.90 37.48 19.68
CA GLU A 60 -17.21 37.43 18.38
C GLU A 60 -15.80 38.03 18.43
N TYR A 61 -15.63 39.08 19.23
CA TYR A 61 -14.32 39.66 19.47
C TYR A 61 -13.37 38.67 20.15
N ALA A 62 -13.86 37.82 21.05
CA ALA A 62 -13.05 36.78 21.68
C ALA A 62 -12.47 35.79 20.64
N HIS A 63 -13.28 35.36 19.67
CA HIS A 63 -12.84 34.50 18.57
C HIS A 63 -11.76 35.15 17.70
N ALA A 64 -11.95 36.43 17.37
CA ALA A 64 -10.95 37.20 16.61
C ALA A 64 -9.65 37.38 17.40
N LYS A 65 -9.74 37.67 18.71
CA LYS A 65 -8.59 37.83 19.60
C LYS A 65 -7.78 36.55 19.76
N ASN A 66 -8.47 35.42 19.90
CA ASN A 66 -7.87 34.09 20.10
C ASN A 66 -7.44 33.39 18.80
N ARG A 67 -7.69 34.02 17.64
CA ARG A 67 -7.32 33.51 16.31
C ARG A 67 -7.99 32.18 15.95
N ASP A 68 -9.20 31.96 16.45
CA ASP A 68 -9.87 30.66 16.37
C ASP A 68 -10.20 30.23 14.93
N THR A 69 -10.51 31.18 14.04
CA THR A 69 -10.74 30.90 12.61
C THR A 69 -9.47 30.45 11.89
N LEU A 70 -8.34 31.10 12.16
CA LEU A 70 -7.05 30.74 11.55
C LEU A 70 -6.60 29.35 12.00
N HIS A 71 -6.75 29.03 13.29
CA HIS A 71 -6.46 27.69 13.81
C HIS A 71 -7.32 26.62 13.13
N LEU A 72 -8.61 26.88 12.89
CA LEU A 72 -9.46 25.97 12.13
C LEU A 72 -9.03 25.82 10.67
N ILE A 73 -8.63 26.90 9.99
CA ILE A 73 -8.15 26.85 8.61
C ILE A 73 -6.90 25.96 8.52
N ILE A 74 -5.90 26.18 9.38
CA ILE A 74 -4.69 25.36 9.45
C ILE A 74 -5.04 23.90 9.74
N PHE A 75 -5.91 23.66 10.71
CA PHE A 75 -6.35 22.30 11.06
C PHE A 75 -7.12 21.63 9.93
N ASN A 76 -7.94 22.37 9.16
CA ASN A 76 -8.66 21.85 8.00
C ASN A 76 -7.70 21.42 6.89
N ILE A 77 -6.65 22.21 6.60
CA ILE A 77 -5.59 21.82 5.65
C ILE A 77 -4.94 20.50 6.09
N PHE A 78 -4.59 20.39 7.37
CA PHE A 78 -4.05 19.15 7.94
C PHE A 78 -5.04 17.97 7.87
N SER A 79 -6.33 18.24 8.10
CA SER A 79 -7.38 17.22 8.07
C SER A 79 -7.64 16.64 6.68
N ILE A 80 -7.31 17.36 5.60
CA ILE A 80 -7.45 16.84 4.22
C ILE A 80 -6.53 15.63 4.03
N ALA A 81 -5.27 15.74 4.45
CA ALA A 81 -4.29 14.66 4.36
C ALA A 81 -4.67 13.44 5.20
N MET A 82 -5.44 13.65 6.27
CA MET A 82 -5.83 12.61 7.25
C MET A 82 -7.33 12.32 7.25
N SER A 83 -8.00 12.58 6.13
CA SER A 83 -9.46 12.51 6.03
C SER A 83 -10.04 11.11 6.34
N TYR A 84 -9.25 10.05 6.17
CA TYR A 84 -9.61 8.68 6.50
C TYR A 84 -9.59 8.35 8.01
N ASN A 85 -8.95 9.20 8.84
CA ASN A 85 -8.81 8.93 10.28
C ASN A 85 -9.96 9.56 11.09
N PRO A 86 -10.83 8.75 11.75
CA PRO A 86 -11.97 9.26 12.51
C PRO A 86 -11.56 10.11 13.72
N LEU A 87 -10.35 9.93 14.27
CA LEU A 87 -9.85 10.71 15.41
C LEU A 87 -9.71 12.20 15.07
N ILE A 88 -9.33 12.53 13.83
CA ILE A 88 -9.18 13.91 13.37
C ILE A 88 -10.51 14.67 13.44
N GLN A 89 -11.62 14.00 13.13
CA GLN A 89 -12.96 14.58 13.24
C GLN A 89 -13.38 14.79 14.70
N ILE A 90 -12.96 13.91 15.61
CA ILE A 90 -13.21 14.06 17.06
C ILE A 90 -12.42 15.25 17.60
N VAL A 91 -11.13 15.36 17.24
CA VAL A 91 -10.25 16.47 17.62
C VAL A 91 -10.82 17.79 17.11
N LYS A 92 -11.29 17.84 15.86
CA LYS A 92 -11.95 19.04 15.29
C LYS A 92 -13.14 19.49 16.14
N ARG A 93 -14.04 18.56 16.49
CA ARG A 93 -15.22 18.86 17.33
C ARG A 93 -14.82 19.37 18.71
N LYS A 94 -13.77 18.78 19.30
CA LYS A 94 -13.24 19.23 20.59
C LYS A 94 -12.64 20.62 20.50
N MET A 95 -11.87 20.92 19.45
CA MET A 95 -11.28 22.24 19.24
C MET A 95 -12.35 23.33 19.10
N ILE A 96 -13.41 23.07 18.34
CA ILE A 96 -14.55 23.99 18.19
C ILE A 96 -15.21 24.22 19.56
N HIS A 97 -15.48 23.15 20.31
CA HIS A 97 -16.05 23.26 21.66
C HIS A 97 -15.19 24.12 22.58
N ASP A 98 -13.88 23.95 22.55
CA ASP A 98 -12.95 24.65 23.44
C ASP A 98 -12.85 26.14 23.08
N ASN A 99 -12.95 26.48 21.79
CA ASN A 99 -13.02 27.86 21.32
C ASN A 99 -14.29 28.55 21.83
N GLU A 100 -15.46 27.89 21.78
CA GLU A 100 -16.73 28.44 22.32
C GLU A 100 -16.65 28.70 23.83
N VAL A 101 -16.06 27.75 24.58
CA VAL A 101 -15.90 27.86 26.05
C VAL A 101 -14.97 29.02 26.43
N GLU A 102 -13.88 29.23 25.69
CA GLU A 102 -12.97 30.36 25.92
C GLU A 102 -13.60 31.70 25.50
N ALA A 103 -14.43 31.71 24.44
CA ALA A 103 -15.18 32.90 24.05
C ALA A 103 -16.23 33.28 25.11
N ASP A 104 -16.98 32.31 25.65
CA ASP A 104 -17.91 32.51 26.76
C ASP A 104 -17.15 33.04 27.99
N ARG A 105 -15.99 32.47 28.32
CA ARG A 105 -15.14 32.93 29.43
C ARG A 105 -14.72 34.38 29.28
N PHE A 106 -14.32 34.77 28.08
CA PHE A 106 -13.91 36.15 27.81
C PHE A 106 -15.06 37.12 28.09
N VAL A 107 -16.30 36.78 27.71
CA VAL A 107 -17.46 37.63 28.01
C VAL A 107 -17.72 37.69 29.50
N LEU A 108 -17.77 36.55 30.21
CA LEU A 108 -18.03 36.50 31.65
C LEU A 108 -17.01 37.30 32.49
N ASN A 109 -15.75 37.35 32.06
CA ASN A 109 -14.71 38.14 32.72
C ASN A 109 -14.83 39.66 32.50
N ASN A 110 -15.60 40.10 31.51
CA ASN A 110 -15.78 41.52 31.16
C ASN A 110 -17.18 42.06 31.52
N ILE A 111 -18.01 41.27 32.20
CA ILE A 111 -19.36 41.66 32.63
C ILE A 111 -19.55 41.37 34.13
N ASN A 112 -20.49 42.07 34.76
CA ASN A 112 -20.81 41.82 36.17
C ASN A 112 -21.59 40.51 36.33
N LYS A 113 -21.45 39.84 37.49
CA LYS A 113 -22.17 38.58 37.79
C LYS A 113 -23.69 38.69 37.61
N ASN A 114 -24.27 39.84 37.92
CA ASN A 114 -25.71 40.10 37.78
C ASN A 114 -26.18 40.10 36.31
N GLU A 115 -25.24 40.24 35.36
CA GLU A 115 -25.51 40.26 33.92
C GLU A 115 -25.37 38.88 33.25
N PHE A 116 -24.94 37.83 33.98
CA PHE A 116 -24.72 36.49 33.42
C PHE A 116 -26.01 35.90 32.84
N LYS A 117 -27.16 36.14 33.51
CA LYS A 117 -28.47 35.71 33.01
C LYS A 117 -28.82 36.39 31.69
N SER A 118 -28.63 37.71 31.61
CA SER A 118 -28.90 38.48 30.39
C SER A 118 -27.98 38.09 29.23
N TYR A 119 -26.75 37.68 29.53
CA TYR A 119 -25.84 37.11 28.53
C TYR A 119 -26.29 35.73 28.04
N ALA A 120 -26.65 34.82 28.96
CA ALA A 120 -27.15 33.50 28.60
C ALA A 120 -28.42 33.58 27.72
N GLU A 121 -29.32 34.51 28.03
CA GLU A 121 -30.49 34.84 27.19
C GLU A 121 -30.08 35.36 25.82
N ALA A 122 -29.05 36.19 25.71
CA ALA A 122 -28.55 36.70 24.42
C ALA A 122 -27.99 35.57 23.52
N ILE A 123 -27.30 34.59 24.10
CA ILE A 123 -26.82 33.40 23.36
C ILE A 123 -28.00 32.51 22.96
N MET A 124 -28.96 32.31 23.85
CA MET A 124 -30.13 31.48 23.55
C MET A 124 -30.97 32.10 22.43
N ASP A 125 -31.19 33.41 22.48
CA ASP A 125 -31.89 34.16 21.43
C ASP A 125 -31.14 34.11 20.09
N SER A 126 -29.80 34.18 20.09
CA SER A 126 -29.02 34.13 18.86
C SER A 126 -29.05 32.76 18.19
N VAL A 127 -29.04 31.67 18.97
CA VAL A 127 -29.14 30.28 18.47
C VAL A 127 -30.55 29.92 18.02
N LEU A 128 -31.59 30.46 18.68
CA LEU A 128 -32.99 30.20 18.30
C LEU A 128 -33.41 30.98 17.05
N LYS A 129 -32.78 32.13 16.77
CA LYS A 129 -33.09 32.97 15.59
C LYS A 129 -32.29 32.60 14.34
N THR A 130 -31.30 31.72 14.44
CA THR A 130 -30.57 31.20 13.28
C THR A 130 -31.30 30.01 12.65
N PRO A 131 -31.63 30.04 11.35
CA PRO A 131 -32.19 28.87 10.68
C PRO A 131 -31.18 27.71 10.71
N PHE A 132 -31.65 26.51 11.04
CA PHE A 132 -30.88 25.26 11.25
C PHE A 132 -30.03 24.78 10.04
N PHE A 133 -30.01 25.53 8.93
CA PHE A 133 -29.42 25.13 7.66
C PHE A 133 -28.38 26.14 7.17
N ASN A 134 -27.10 25.94 7.55
CA ASN A 134 -26.04 26.01 6.56
C ASN A 134 -24.74 25.32 7.04
N LYS A 135 -24.21 24.44 6.19
CA LYS A 135 -23.04 23.60 6.43
C LYS A 135 -21.76 24.30 5.92
N ASN A 136 -21.59 25.58 6.23
CA ASN A 136 -20.38 26.30 5.79
C ASN A 136 -19.18 25.94 6.67
N ILE A 137 -18.26 25.18 6.08
CA ILE A 137 -17.07 24.56 6.71
C ILE A 137 -16.01 25.58 7.18
N LEU A 138 -16.14 26.84 6.75
CA LEU A 138 -15.13 27.89 6.87
C LEU A 138 -15.48 29.02 7.84
N SER A 139 -16.68 29.00 8.43
CA SER A 139 -17.11 29.99 9.42
C SER A 139 -17.36 29.33 10.77
N HIS A 140 -16.89 29.98 11.85
CA HIS A 140 -17.42 29.74 13.21
C HIS A 140 -18.82 30.34 13.29
N SER A 141 -19.75 29.83 12.50
CA SER A 141 -21.16 30.16 12.68
C SER A 141 -21.63 29.39 13.91
N PHE A 142 -22.32 30.09 14.82
CA PHE A 142 -23.01 29.57 15.99
C PHE A 142 -23.98 28.44 15.61
N ASN A 143 -23.45 27.22 15.45
CA ASN A 143 -24.21 26.05 15.03
C ASN A 143 -24.09 24.98 16.11
N GLY A 144 -24.81 25.21 17.22
CA GLY A 144 -24.76 24.36 18.39
C GLY A 144 -25.76 23.22 18.32
N LYS A 145 -25.29 21.97 18.22
CA LYS A 145 -26.09 20.81 18.65
C LYS A 145 -26.67 21.09 20.04
N LYS A 146 -27.93 20.69 20.31
CA LYS A 146 -28.62 20.92 21.61
C LYS A 146 -27.76 20.57 22.84
N SER A 147 -26.92 19.53 22.74
CA SER A 147 -25.99 19.11 23.81
C SER A 147 -24.87 20.12 24.09
N LEU A 148 -24.35 20.80 23.06
CA LEU A 148 -23.33 21.84 23.19
C LEU A 148 -23.90 23.09 23.87
N LEU A 149 -25.08 23.54 23.46
CA LEU A 149 -25.75 24.69 24.07
C LEU A 149 -26.07 24.44 25.55
N LYS A 150 -26.63 23.27 25.88
CA LYS A 150 -26.89 22.87 27.28
C LYS A 150 -25.63 22.94 28.13
N ARG A 151 -24.50 22.43 27.62
CA ARG A 151 -23.22 22.44 28.32
C ARG A 151 -22.66 23.85 28.52
N ARG A 152 -22.79 24.74 27.53
CA ARG A 152 -22.39 26.16 27.65
C ARG A 152 -23.20 26.88 28.73
N LEU A 153 -24.52 26.66 28.78
CA LEU A 153 -25.39 27.26 29.80
C LEU A 153 -25.06 26.79 31.22
N ILE A 154 -24.76 25.50 31.40
CA ILE A 154 -24.30 24.95 32.68
C ILE A 154 -22.98 25.62 33.10
N ASN A 155 -22.01 25.70 32.18
CA ASN A 155 -20.72 26.31 32.47
C ASN A 155 -20.82 27.82 32.81
N ILE A 156 -21.72 28.56 32.14
CA ILE A 156 -22.01 29.96 32.44
C ILE A 156 -22.61 30.11 33.84
N LYS A 157 -23.56 29.23 34.20
CA LYS A 157 -24.21 29.22 35.52
C LYS A 157 -23.21 28.97 36.65
N GLU A 158 -22.32 28.00 36.46
CA GLU A 158 -21.37 27.59 37.50
C GLU A 158 -20.14 28.51 37.62
N ALA A 159 -19.93 29.44 36.67
CA ALA A 159 -18.72 30.25 36.54
C ALA A 159 -17.39 29.45 36.53
N ASN A 160 -17.48 28.12 36.39
CA ASN A 160 -16.37 27.17 36.48
C ASN A 160 -15.81 26.89 35.09
N LEU A 161 -15.14 27.89 34.52
CA LEU A 161 -14.47 27.74 33.23
C LEU A 161 -13.00 27.38 33.50
N LYS A 162 -12.68 26.08 33.58
CA LYS A 162 -11.26 25.64 33.61
C LYS A 162 -10.62 25.91 32.25
N LYS A 163 -9.46 26.57 32.25
CA LYS A 163 -8.69 26.83 31.01
C LYS A 163 -8.26 25.48 30.44
N GLN A 164 -8.69 25.18 29.22
CA GLN A 164 -8.36 23.89 28.62
C GLN A 164 -7.05 23.99 27.85
N SER A 165 -6.11 23.10 28.14
CA SER A 165 -4.79 23.13 27.52
C SER A 165 -4.87 22.70 26.06
N LYS A 166 -4.53 23.62 25.14
CA LYS A 166 -4.39 23.32 23.71
C LYS A 166 -3.23 22.34 23.42
N LEU A 167 -2.35 22.05 24.40
CA LEU A 167 -1.20 21.14 24.25
C LEU A 167 -1.61 19.69 23.96
N ILE A 168 -2.71 19.22 24.55
CA ILE A 168 -3.18 17.83 24.34
C ILE A 168 -3.61 17.63 22.89
N LEU A 169 -4.27 18.63 22.27
CA LEU A 169 -4.64 18.57 20.85
C LEU A 169 -3.41 18.57 19.94
N ILE A 170 -2.41 19.40 20.25
CA ILE A 170 -1.15 19.46 19.49
C ILE A 170 -0.44 18.11 19.58
N PHE A 171 -0.40 17.49 20.76
CA PHE A 171 0.20 16.18 20.96
C PHE A 171 -0.51 15.09 20.16
N ILE A 172 -1.85 15.09 20.11
CA ILE A 172 -2.62 14.14 19.29
C ILE A 172 -2.29 14.31 17.80
N CYS A 173 -2.25 15.55 17.29
CA CYS A 173 -1.90 15.80 15.89
C CYS A 173 -0.46 15.32 15.57
N ILE A 174 0.51 15.65 16.43
CA ILE A 174 1.90 15.21 16.29
C ILE A 174 1.98 13.68 16.31
N PHE A 175 1.32 13.03 17.27
CA PHE A 175 1.29 11.58 17.37
C PHE A 175 0.71 10.90 16.12
N THR A 176 -0.40 11.42 15.59
CA THR A 176 -0.99 10.90 14.35
C THR A 176 -0.07 11.11 13.14
N PHE A 177 0.65 12.23 13.07
CA PHE A 177 1.61 12.50 12.01
C PHE A 177 2.81 11.55 12.08
N PHE A 178 3.34 11.28 13.28
CA PHE A 178 4.40 10.30 13.49
C PHE A 178 3.98 8.88 13.08
N ILE A 179 2.76 8.45 13.42
CA ILE A 179 2.23 7.14 12.99
C ILE A 179 2.24 7.04 11.47
N MET A 180 1.84 8.10 10.76
CA MET A 180 1.83 8.11 9.29
C MET A 180 3.24 7.97 8.71
N ILE A 181 4.24 8.67 9.29
CA ILE A 181 5.65 8.53 8.88
C ILE A 181 6.13 7.09 9.10
N ILE A 182 5.86 6.51 10.27
CA ILE A 182 6.28 5.15 10.61
C ILE A 182 5.65 4.13 9.64
N GLN A 183 4.35 4.27 9.35
CA GLN A 183 3.66 3.41 8.39
C GLN A 183 4.25 3.53 6.97
N SER A 184 4.64 4.74 6.55
CA SER A 184 5.26 4.95 5.23
C SER A 184 6.62 4.26 5.11
N GLN A 185 7.44 4.27 6.16
CA GLN A 185 8.74 3.61 6.17
C GLN A 185 8.62 2.08 6.12
N PHE A 186 7.61 1.51 6.78
CA PHE A 186 7.36 0.07 6.76
C PHE A 186 7.03 -0.44 5.34
N LEU A 187 6.21 0.30 4.59
CA LEU A 187 5.85 -0.04 3.21
C LEU A 187 7.06 0.00 2.27
N ILE A 188 7.95 0.98 2.43
CA ILE A 188 9.20 1.08 1.65
C ILE A 188 10.14 -0.09 1.96
N GLY A 189 10.21 -0.52 3.22
CA GLY A 189 11.00 -1.69 3.61
C GLY A 189 10.56 -2.97 2.88
N GLN A 190 9.24 -3.20 2.80
CA GLN A 190 8.67 -4.36 2.09
C GLN A 190 8.90 -4.30 0.58
N SER A 191 8.72 -3.14 -0.06
CA SER A 191 8.95 -3.01 -1.50
C SER A 191 10.40 -3.27 -1.90
N LEU A 192 11.36 -2.85 -1.06
CA LEU A 192 12.78 -3.10 -1.28
C LEU A 192 13.17 -4.58 -1.11
N THR A 193 12.47 -5.34 -0.25
CA THR A 193 12.65 -6.79 -0.18
C THR A 193 11.97 -7.51 -1.34
N ASP A 194 10.85 -6.99 -1.84
CA ASP A 194 10.12 -7.62 -2.94
C ASP A 194 10.83 -7.49 -4.28
N TYR A 195 11.63 -6.43 -4.46
CA TYR A 195 12.33 -6.16 -5.73
C TYR A 195 13.68 -6.87 -5.86
N ASN A 196 14.42 -7.06 -4.75
CA ASN A 196 15.78 -7.61 -4.78
C ASN A 196 16.02 -8.67 -3.70
N TYR A 197 16.71 -9.75 -4.08
CA TYR A 197 17.24 -10.74 -3.17
C TYR A 197 18.53 -10.27 -2.48
N LYS A 198 18.44 -10.01 -1.17
CA LYS A 198 19.53 -9.42 -0.38
C LYS A 198 20.30 -10.41 0.50
N LYS A 199 19.82 -11.64 0.66
CA LYS A 199 20.52 -12.59 1.54
C LYS A 199 21.89 -12.95 0.93
N PRO A 200 22.97 -12.98 1.74
CA PRO A 200 24.27 -13.40 1.26
C PRO A 200 24.22 -14.88 0.84
N LEU A 201 25.06 -15.24 -0.13
CA LEU A 201 25.28 -16.65 -0.46
C LEU A 201 26.13 -17.28 0.64
N GLN A 202 25.78 -18.50 1.05
CA GLN A 202 26.54 -19.25 2.05
C GLN A 202 27.71 -20.00 1.42
N SER A 203 27.51 -20.58 0.23
CA SER A 203 28.55 -21.28 -0.53
C SER A 203 29.43 -20.31 -1.32
N ASP A 204 30.64 -20.76 -1.65
CA ASP A 204 31.55 -20.04 -2.55
C ASP A 204 30.92 -19.84 -3.94
N TYR A 205 31.29 -18.77 -4.62
CA TYR A 205 30.82 -18.49 -5.96
C TYR A 205 31.91 -17.92 -6.86
N GLN A 206 31.86 -18.32 -8.13
CA GLN A 206 32.72 -17.80 -9.18
C GLN A 206 31.91 -16.87 -10.07
N ILE A 207 32.44 -15.67 -10.30
CA ILE A 207 31.91 -14.78 -11.33
C ILE A 207 32.36 -15.27 -12.70
N LEU A 208 31.41 -15.33 -13.63
CA LEU A 208 31.63 -15.63 -15.04
C LEU A 208 31.53 -14.34 -15.87
N ASP A 209 32.19 -14.35 -17.03
CA ASP A 209 31.93 -13.38 -18.10
C ASP A 209 31.30 -14.11 -19.29
N GLU A 210 29.97 -14.02 -19.38
CA GLU A 210 29.17 -14.62 -20.45
C GLU A 210 28.60 -13.56 -21.40
N SER A 211 29.21 -12.36 -21.40
CA SER A 211 28.75 -11.24 -22.24
C SER A 211 28.68 -11.61 -23.73
N LYS A 212 29.63 -12.42 -24.22
CA LYS A 212 29.64 -12.93 -25.59
C LYS A 212 28.45 -13.84 -25.90
N ASN A 213 28.06 -14.71 -24.98
CA ASN A 213 26.93 -15.62 -25.14
C ASN A 213 25.59 -14.90 -25.10
N PHE A 214 25.49 -13.86 -24.27
CA PHE A 214 24.31 -12.99 -24.21
C PHE A 214 24.22 -12.05 -25.42
N GLY A 215 25.34 -11.60 -25.99
CA GLY A 215 25.38 -10.73 -27.15
C GLY A 215 24.66 -9.41 -26.89
N SER A 216 23.64 -9.10 -27.68
CA SER A 216 22.80 -7.91 -27.46
C SER A 216 21.79 -8.05 -26.32
N ASN A 217 21.65 -9.25 -25.75
CA ASN A 217 20.63 -9.50 -24.73
C ASN A 217 21.14 -9.09 -23.34
N SER A 218 20.24 -8.53 -22.53
CA SER A 218 20.50 -8.19 -21.12
C SER A 218 19.92 -9.26 -20.21
N GLY A 219 20.68 -9.65 -19.19
CA GLY A 219 20.22 -10.67 -18.26
C GLY A 219 21.32 -11.21 -17.36
N SER A 220 21.06 -12.39 -16.80
CA SER A 220 21.99 -13.10 -15.92
C SER A 220 21.92 -14.61 -16.12
N PHE A 221 22.99 -15.29 -15.73
CA PHE A 221 23.06 -16.75 -15.67
C PHE A 221 23.55 -17.17 -14.29
N VAL A 222 22.94 -18.22 -13.73
CA VAL A 222 23.34 -18.82 -12.46
C VAL A 222 23.40 -20.32 -12.65
N MET A 223 24.47 -20.95 -12.18
CA MET A 223 24.59 -22.40 -12.09
C MET A 223 25.13 -22.80 -10.71
N TYR A 224 24.79 -23.98 -10.25
CA TYR A 224 25.29 -24.58 -9.03
C TYR A 224 25.68 -26.03 -9.27
N SER A 225 26.92 -26.40 -8.91
CA SER A 225 27.42 -27.78 -8.93
C SER A 225 27.17 -28.46 -7.59
N MET A 226 26.50 -29.62 -7.61
CA MET A 226 26.25 -30.41 -6.41
C MET A 226 27.54 -30.97 -5.82
N LYS A 227 28.44 -31.49 -6.66
CA LYS A 227 29.71 -32.09 -6.23
C LYS A 227 30.69 -31.07 -5.66
N LYS A 228 30.74 -29.86 -6.22
CA LYS A 228 31.68 -28.81 -5.80
C LYS A 228 31.12 -27.89 -4.71
N ASP A 229 29.82 -27.96 -4.42
CA ASP A 229 29.10 -26.99 -3.57
C ASP A 229 29.48 -25.54 -3.93
N LYS A 230 29.37 -25.22 -5.22
CA LYS A 230 29.85 -23.95 -5.77
C LYS A 230 28.86 -23.35 -6.75
N TYR A 231 28.62 -22.05 -6.60
CA TYR A 231 27.84 -21.26 -7.56
C TYR A 231 28.74 -20.69 -8.67
N TYR A 232 28.19 -20.54 -9.87
CA TYR A 232 28.80 -19.87 -11.01
C TYR A 232 27.80 -18.83 -11.52
N ILE A 233 28.17 -17.55 -11.50
CA ILE A 233 27.22 -16.45 -11.69
C ILE A 233 27.76 -15.46 -12.71
N TYR A 234 27.00 -15.24 -13.77
CA TYR A 234 27.17 -14.10 -14.67
C TYR A 234 26.18 -12.99 -14.28
N ASN A 235 26.70 -11.76 -14.16
CA ASN A 235 25.95 -10.56 -13.81
C ASN A 235 25.23 -10.66 -12.44
N GLU A 236 26.00 -10.74 -11.35
CA GLU A 236 25.48 -11.00 -10.00
C GLU A 236 24.41 -10.00 -9.56
N LYS A 237 24.62 -8.71 -9.82
CA LYS A 237 23.65 -7.65 -9.48
C LYS A 237 22.30 -7.89 -10.16
N GLU A 238 22.31 -8.30 -11.43
CA GLU A 238 21.11 -8.64 -12.18
C GLU A 238 20.49 -9.96 -11.67
N SER A 239 21.31 -10.95 -11.32
CA SER A 239 20.84 -12.25 -10.82
C SER A 239 20.00 -12.16 -9.55
N ARG A 240 20.14 -11.07 -8.79
CA ARG A 240 19.42 -10.80 -7.54
C ARG A 240 18.13 -10.00 -7.73
N LYS A 241 17.88 -9.40 -8.90
CA LYS A 241 16.61 -8.72 -9.17
C LYS A 241 15.50 -9.73 -9.35
N ARG A 242 14.33 -9.45 -8.78
CA ARG A 242 13.17 -10.34 -8.82
C ARG A 242 12.22 -9.95 -9.94
N TYR A 243 11.86 -10.92 -10.77
CA TYR A 243 10.92 -10.79 -11.87
C TYR A 243 9.79 -11.81 -11.72
N SER A 244 8.72 -11.65 -12.50
CA SER A 244 7.66 -12.66 -12.58
C SER A 244 8.27 -13.99 -13.04
N PRO A 245 7.95 -15.13 -12.40
CA PRO A 245 8.45 -16.43 -12.86
C PRO A 245 7.76 -16.94 -14.13
N ASP A 246 6.58 -16.42 -14.46
CA ASP A 246 5.73 -16.87 -15.56
C ASP A 246 5.60 -18.39 -15.59
N SER A 247 5.81 -19.00 -16.74
CA SER A 247 5.65 -20.45 -16.92
C SER A 247 6.68 -21.30 -16.17
N THR A 248 7.75 -20.73 -15.57
CA THR A 248 8.64 -21.50 -14.68
C THR A 248 7.94 -21.89 -13.38
N TYR A 249 6.93 -21.12 -12.95
CA TYR A 249 6.15 -21.45 -11.76
C TYR A 249 5.33 -22.75 -11.90
N LYS A 250 5.12 -23.22 -13.14
CA LYS A 250 4.46 -24.50 -13.41
C LYS A 250 5.20 -25.70 -12.80
N ILE A 251 6.52 -25.59 -12.58
CA ILE A 251 7.31 -26.57 -11.81
C ILE A 251 6.68 -26.78 -10.43
N TYR A 252 6.35 -25.69 -9.75
CA TYR A 252 5.81 -25.72 -8.38
C TYR A 252 4.33 -26.05 -8.37
N LEU A 253 3.54 -25.54 -9.33
CA LEU A 253 2.14 -25.94 -9.47
C LEU A 253 1.98 -27.44 -9.74
N ALA A 254 2.83 -28.03 -10.60
CA ALA A 254 2.86 -29.47 -10.81
C ALA A 254 3.12 -30.22 -9.49
N LEU A 255 4.14 -29.80 -8.75
CA LEU A 255 4.51 -30.45 -7.50
C LEU A 255 3.43 -30.31 -6.42
N PHE A 256 2.81 -29.14 -6.31
CA PHE A 256 1.67 -28.94 -5.40
C PHE A 256 0.45 -29.74 -5.82
N GLY A 257 0.22 -29.89 -7.13
CA GLY A 257 -0.84 -30.74 -7.67
C GLY A 257 -0.63 -32.22 -7.31
N LEU A 258 0.62 -32.68 -7.36
CA LEU A 258 1.02 -34.03 -6.98
C LEU A 258 0.88 -34.28 -5.47
N ASP A 259 1.43 -33.37 -4.64
CA ASP A 259 1.35 -33.42 -3.17
C ASP A 259 -0.09 -33.45 -2.65
N ARG A 260 -0.97 -32.71 -3.31
CA ARG A 260 -2.39 -32.63 -2.96
C ARG A 260 -3.26 -33.66 -3.67
N HIS A 261 -2.66 -34.56 -4.44
CA HIS A 261 -3.34 -35.59 -5.23
C HIS A 261 -4.41 -35.05 -6.19
N ILE A 262 -4.26 -33.80 -6.65
CA ILE A 262 -5.05 -33.24 -7.77
C ILE A 262 -4.66 -33.96 -9.06
N ILE A 263 -3.38 -34.31 -9.16
CA ILE A 263 -2.81 -35.18 -10.19
C ILE A 263 -1.93 -36.24 -9.52
N SER A 264 -1.68 -37.35 -10.20
CA SER A 264 -0.87 -38.49 -9.73
C SER A 264 -0.18 -39.20 -10.89
N ASP A 265 0.65 -40.21 -10.61
CA ASP A 265 1.27 -41.08 -11.63
C ASP A 265 0.24 -41.76 -12.54
N LYS A 266 -0.84 -42.27 -11.95
CA LYS A 266 -1.88 -43.02 -12.66
C LYS A 266 -2.92 -42.12 -13.29
N ASN A 267 -3.10 -40.91 -12.75
CA ASN A 267 -4.14 -40.00 -13.19
C ASN A 267 -3.66 -38.55 -13.13
N SER A 268 -3.06 -38.09 -14.23
CA SER A 268 -2.74 -36.68 -14.46
C SER A 268 -3.48 -36.12 -15.68
N ARG A 269 -4.45 -36.86 -16.24
CA ARG A 269 -5.13 -36.44 -17.47
C ARG A 269 -6.22 -35.42 -17.15
N MET A 270 -6.27 -34.33 -17.91
CA MET A 270 -7.37 -33.37 -17.89
C MET A 270 -7.92 -33.17 -19.29
N SER A 271 -9.25 -33.26 -19.41
CA SER A 271 -9.92 -33.10 -20.70
C SER A 271 -9.98 -31.64 -21.14
N TRP A 272 -9.77 -31.41 -22.44
CA TRP A 272 -9.96 -30.10 -23.05
C TRP A 272 -11.44 -29.71 -23.00
N ASN A 273 -11.71 -28.44 -22.72
CA ASN A 273 -13.08 -27.91 -22.67
C ASN A 273 -13.61 -27.44 -24.02
N HIS A 274 -12.91 -27.77 -25.13
CA HIS A 274 -13.26 -27.36 -26.49
C HIS A 274 -13.17 -25.84 -26.76
N ASN A 275 -12.58 -25.06 -25.85
CA ASN A 275 -12.27 -23.65 -26.11
C ASN A 275 -11.06 -23.54 -27.03
N GLN A 276 -11.15 -22.71 -28.06
CA GLN A 276 -10.04 -22.49 -28.98
C GLN A 276 -8.94 -21.63 -28.33
N TYR A 277 -7.73 -22.17 -28.23
CA TYR A 277 -6.53 -21.47 -27.81
C TYR A 277 -5.62 -21.15 -29.02
N PRO A 278 -4.75 -20.12 -28.92
CA PRO A 278 -3.86 -19.70 -30.01
C PRO A 278 -2.80 -20.73 -30.42
N PHE A 279 -2.56 -21.76 -29.59
CA PHE A 279 -1.58 -22.80 -29.85
C PHE A 279 -2.29 -24.14 -30.05
N ASP A 280 -2.13 -24.77 -31.21
CA ASP A 280 -2.79 -26.04 -31.53
C ASP A 280 -2.48 -27.14 -30.50
N SER A 281 -1.28 -27.13 -29.93
CA SER A 281 -0.88 -28.07 -28.88
C SER A 281 -1.71 -27.96 -27.60
N TRP A 282 -2.44 -26.85 -27.38
CA TRP A 282 -3.31 -26.62 -26.23
C TRP A 282 -4.75 -27.10 -26.47
N ASN A 283 -5.14 -27.32 -27.73
CA ASN A 283 -6.50 -27.65 -28.17
C ASN A 283 -6.74 -29.17 -28.16
N LYS A 284 -6.35 -29.82 -27.07
CA LYS A 284 -6.49 -31.27 -26.85
C LYS A 284 -6.30 -31.61 -25.38
N ASP A 285 -6.75 -32.81 -25.00
CA ASP A 285 -6.51 -33.38 -23.68
C ASP A 285 -5.02 -33.38 -23.33
N GLN A 286 -4.72 -33.19 -22.05
CA GLN A 286 -3.35 -33.09 -21.56
C GLN A 286 -3.13 -34.05 -20.41
N ASP A 287 -1.91 -34.59 -20.33
CA ASP A 287 -1.35 -35.10 -19.09
C ASP A 287 -0.26 -34.13 -18.58
N LEU A 288 0.39 -34.46 -17.45
CA LEU A 288 1.41 -33.60 -16.88
C LEU A 288 2.59 -33.38 -17.85
N ASN A 289 3.00 -34.40 -18.61
CA ASN A 289 4.13 -34.32 -19.52
C ASN A 289 3.79 -33.43 -20.71
N THR A 290 2.64 -33.67 -21.37
CA THR A 290 2.23 -32.87 -22.53
C THR A 290 1.94 -31.42 -22.12
N ALA A 291 1.34 -31.20 -20.94
CA ALA A 291 1.09 -29.87 -20.41
C ALA A 291 2.39 -29.12 -20.10
N MET A 292 3.38 -29.79 -19.50
CA MET A 292 4.67 -29.18 -19.14
C MET A 292 5.48 -28.84 -20.41
N GLN A 293 5.59 -29.79 -21.34
CA GLN A 293 6.33 -29.66 -22.59
C GLN A 293 5.77 -28.53 -23.46
N ASN A 294 4.43 -28.48 -23.63
CA ASN A 294 3.76 -27.46 -24.44
C ASN A 294 3.39 -26.20 -23.65
N SER A 295 3.80 -26.13 -22.38
CA SER A 295 3.53 -25.01 -21.48
C SER A 295 2.04 -24.61 -21.41
N VAL A 296 1.13 -25.57 -21.35
CA VAL A 296 -0.33 -25.36 -21.49
C VAL A 296 -0.91 -24.63 -20.27
N ASN A 297 -1.27 -23.35 -20.42
CA ASN A 297 -1.70 -22.52 -19.27
C ASN A 297 -2.91 -23.10 -18.53
N TRP A 298 -3.96 -23.47 -19.27
CA TRP A 298 -5.24 -23.87 -18.67
C TRP A 298 -5.11 -25.11 -17.77
N TYR A 299 -4.16 -26.00 -18.05
CA TYR A 299 -3.92 -27.20 -17.23
C TYR A 299 -3.43 -26.80 -15.83
N PHE A 300 -2.43 -25.91 -15.77
CA PHE A 300 -1.88 -25.44 -14.50
C PHE A 300 -2.78 -24.43 -13.78
N GLU A 301 -3.59 -23.66 -14.50
CA GLU A 301 -4.64 -22.83 -13.92
C GLU A 301 -5.70 -23.69 -13.22
N ARG A 302 -6.12 -24.81 -13.82
CA ARG A 302 -7.04 -25.78 -13.18
C ARG A 302 -6.44 -26.41 -11.93
N ILE A 303 -5.14 -26.70 -11.93
CA ILE A 303 -4.44 -27.14 -10.71
C ILE A 303 -4.50 -26.02 -9.66
N SER A 304 -4.08 -24.79 -10.01
CA SER A 304 -4.06 -23.64 -9.09
C SER A 304 -5.43 -23.36 -8.47
N ASN A 305 -6.51 -23.49 -9.23
CA ASN A 305 -7.88 -23.23 -8.75
C ASN A 305 -8.35 -24.22 -7.67
N GLN A 306 -7.73 -25.40 -7.59
CA GLN A 306 -8.03 -26.42 -6.59
C GLN A 306 -7.11 -26.35 -5.37
N ILE A 307 -6.08 -25.50 -5.39
CA ILE A 307 -5.13 -25.35 -4.29
C ILE A 307 -5.57 -24.20 -3.37
N PRO A 308 -5.82 -24.45 -2.08
CA PRO A 308 -6.14 -23.39 -1.11
C PRO A 308 -5.02 -22.36 -0.96
N LYS A 309 -5.37 -21.07 -0.85
CA LYS A 309 -4.40 -19.97 -0.70
C LYS A 309 -3.46 -20.14 0.50
N ASN A 310 -3.97 -20.66 1.62
CA ASN A 310 -3.17 -20.91 2.81
C ASN A 310 -2.12 -22.02 2.61
N TYR A 311 -2.46 -23.08 1.86
CA TYR A 311 -1.50 -24.11 1.48
C TYR A 311 -0.36 -23.50 0.64
N THR A 312 -0.70 -22.74 -0.41
CA THR A 312 0.30 -22.08 -1.26
C THR A 312 1.17 -21.12 -0.46
N ALA A 313 0.58 -20.29 0.40
CA ALA A 313 1.33 -19.37 1.27
C ALA A 313 2.32 -20.11 2.19
N THR A 314 1.91 -21.25 2.76
CA THR A 314 2.78 -22.12 3.56
C THR A 314 3.93 -22.67 2.71
N GLN A 315 3.64 -23.19 1.52
CA GLN A 315 4.67 -23.75 0.64
C GLN A 315 5.67 -22.70 0.18
N LEU A 316 5.23 -21.51 -0.25
CA LEU A 316 6.14 -20.43 -0.64
C LEU A 316 7.02 -19.97 0.53
N LYS A 317 6.51 -20.01 1.77
CA LYS A 317 7.30 -19.73 2.97
C LYS A 317 8.35 -20.80 3.22
N LEU A 318 7.98 -22.08 3.17
CA LEU A 318 8.89 -23.23 3.39
C LEU A 318 10.00 -23.24 2.33
N LEU A 319 9.63 -23.09 1.06
CA LEU A 319 10.57 -23.08 -0.07
C LEU A 319 11.41 -21.80 -0.14
N ASN A 320 11.08 -20.76 0.64
CA ASN A 320 11.64 -19.42 0.50
C ASN A 320 11.52 -18.86 -0.93
N TYR A 321 10.36 -19.04 -1.56
CA TYR A 321 10.12 -18.65 -2.94
C TYR A 321 9.97 -17.14 -3.09
N GLY A 322 11.06 -16.44 -3.45
CA GLY A 322 11.02 -15.06 -3.87
C GLY A 322 10.36 -14.12 -2.84
N ASN A 323 9.49 -13.23 -3.32
CA ASN A 323 8.75 -12.28 -2.49
C ASN A 323 7.53 -12.90 -1.77
N LYS A 324 7.13 -14.13 -2.15
CA LYS A 324 5.99 -14.86 -1.57
C LYS A 324 4.65 -14.10 -1.67
N ASN A 325 4.56 -13.10 -2.55
CA ASN A 325 3.39 -12.27 -2.71
C ASN A 325 2.39 -12.95 -3.65
N LEU A 326 1.24 -13.35 -3.12
CA LEU A 326 0.18 -14.04 -3.87
C LEU A 326 -0.86 -13.08 -4.45
N GLY A 327 -0.79 -11.78 -4.14
CA GLY A 327 -1.74 -10.78 -4.63
C GLY A 327 -3.21 -11.20 -4.51
N SER A 328 -3.93 -11.06 -5.62
CA SER A 328 -5.34 -11.44 -5.78
C SER A 328 -5.58 -12.95 -5.74
N TYR A 329 -4.51 -13.76 -5.79
CA TYR A 329 -4.54 -15.21 -5.91
C TYR A 329 -5.18 -15.72 -7.22
N LYS A 330 -5.11 -14.91 -8.28
CA LYS A 330 -5.49 -15.28 -9.66
C LYS A 330 -4.31 -15.05 -10.58
N SER A 331 -3.83 -16.11 -11.25
CA SER A 331 -2.67 -16.08 -12.16
C SER A 331 -1.50 -15.24 -11.62
N TYR A 332 -1.28 -15.28 -10.30
CA TYR A 332 -0.37 -14.40 -9.56
C TYR A 332 1.11 -14.55 -9.96
N TRP A 333 1.41 -15.57 -10.77
CA TRP A 333 2.73 -15.89 -11.29
C TRP A 333 2.95 -15.43 -12.74
N MET A 334 1.95 -14.84 -13.42
CA MET A 334 2.05 -14.38 -14.81
C MET A 334 2.06 -12.85 -14.84
N GLU A 335 3.24 -12.24 -15.01
CA GLU A 335 3.47 -10.78 -14.99
C GLU A 335 2.72 -10.03 -13.86
N ASP A 336 2.58 -10.66 -12.68
CA ASP A 336 1.78 -10.15 -11.56
C ASP A 336 2.63 -10.03 -10.27
N SER A 337 2.01 -10.29 -9.12
CA SER A 337 2.50 -10.00 -7.78
C SER A 337 3.66 -10.87 -7.35
N LEU A 338 3.69 -12.15 -7.73
CA LEU A 338 4.73 -13.09 -7.34
C LEU A 338 5.99 -12.85 -8.15
N LYS A 339 7.11 -12.63 -7.46
CA LYS A 339 8.41 -12.38 -8.08
C LYS A 339 9.51 -13.18 -7.42
N ILE A 340 10.46 -13.66 -8.21
CA ILE A 340 11.63 -14.42 -7.80
C ILE A 340 12.84 -13.99 -8.64
N SER A 341 14.04 -14.01 -8.04
CA SER A 341 15.27 -13.66 -8.74
C SER A 341 15.90 -14.87 -9.42
N ASN A 342 16.81 -14.62 -10.38
CA ASN A 342 17.49 -15.69 -11.09
C ASN A 342 18.34 -16.57 -10.16
N LEU A 343 18.99 -15.94 -9.17
CA LEU A 343 19.72 -16.64 -8.12
C LEU A 343 18.78 -17.48 -7.24
N GLU A 344 17.63 -16.94 -6.88
CA GLU A 344 16.63 -17.68 -6.10
C GLU A 344 16.03 -18.86 -6.86
N GLN A 345 15.82 -18.77 -8.19
CA GLN A 345 15.33 -19.91 -8.99
C GLN A 345 16.23 -21.14 -8.79
N VAL A 346 17.55 -20.97 -8.83
CA VAL A 346 18.52 -22.07 -8.62
C VAL A 346 18.50 -22.55 -7.18
N ILE A 347 18.53 -21.63 -6.20
CA ILE A 347 18.52 -22.00 -4.77
C ILE A 347 17.26 -22.80 -4.42
N VAL A 348 16.09 -22.30 -4.83
CA VAL A 348 14.81 -22.89 -4.49
C VAL A 348 14.63 -24.23 -5.20
N LEU A 349 14.93 -24.32 -6.50
CA LEU A 349 14.82 -25.57 -7.25
C LEU A 349 15.76 -26.66 -6.67
N LYS A 350 17.02 -26.30 -6.39
CA LYS A 350 17.98 -27.21 -5.75
C LYS A 350 17.45 -27.70 -4.41
N ASN A 351 17.09 -26.80 -3.50
CA ASN A 351 16.65 -27.17 -2.16
C ASN A 351 15.38 -28.02 -2.19
N MET A 352 14.42 -27.68 -3.06
CA MET A 352 13.18 -28.43 -3.24
C MET A 352 13.44 -29.87 -3.70
N MET A 353 14.32 -30.05 -4.67
CA MET A 353 14.61 -31.37 -5.25
C MET A 353 15.50 -32.22 -4.34
N GLU A 354 16.49 -31.63 -3.69
CA GLU A 354 17.52 -32.37 -2.94
C GLU A 354 17.17 -32.62 -1.47
N GLN A 355 16.40 -31.73 -0.82
CA GLN A 355 16.05 -31.91 0.59
C GLN A 355 14.84 -32.84 0.75
N ASN A 356 14.95 -33.86 1.60
CA ASN A 356 13.89 -34.86 1.82
C ASN A 356 12.65 -34.32 2.56
N SER A 357 12.71 -33.10 3.11
CA SER A 357 11.68 -32.57 4.01
C SER A 357 10.46 -31.95 3.32
N TYR A 358 10.48 -31.72 2.00
CA TYR A 358 9.43 -30.93 1.35
C TYR A 358 8.40 -31.76 0.60
N PHE A 359 8.83 -32.77 -0.15
CA PHE A 359 8.00 -33.58 -1.04
C PHE A 359 8.56 -34.99 -1.14
N SER A 360 7.70 -35.97 -1.41
CA SER A 360 8.08 -37.37 -1.54
C SER A 360 9.00 -37.60 -2.77
N LYS A 361 9.81 -38.66 -2.72
CA LYS A 361 10.67 -39.05 -3.84
C LYS A 361 9.88 -39.36 -5.11
N ASN A 362 8.66 -39.89 -4.98
CA ASN A 362 7.82 -40.22 -6.12
C ASN A 362 7.33 -38.97 -6.85
N GLU A 363 6.86 -37.96 -6.12
CA GLU A 363 6.39 -36.69 -6.70
C GLU A 363 7.53 -35.96 -7.41
N LYS A 364 8.73 -35.92 -6.79
CA LYS A 364 9.93 -35.36 -7.43
C LYS A 364 10.30 -36.10 -8.71
N LYS A 365 10.22 -37.43 -8.72
CA LYS A 365 10.49 -38.24 -9.92
C LYS A 365 9.49 -37.95 -11.04
N GLN A 366 8.20 -37.84 -10.73
CA GLN A 366 7.17 -37.50 -11.71
C GLN A 366 7.36 -36.10 -12.28
N LEU A 367 7.67 -35.11 -11.43
CA LEU A 367 8.04 -33.78 -11.86
C LEU A 367 9.27 -33.83 -12.79
N SER A 368 10.33 -34.54 -12.40
CA SER A 368 11.52 -34.73 -13.23
C SER A 368 11.19 -35.29 -14.60
N SER A 369 10.35 -36.33 -14.69
CA SER A 369 9.92 -36.90 -15.97
C SER A 369 9.23 -35.87 -16.86
N SER A 370 8.40 -35.00 -16.30
CA SER A 370 7.71 -33.94 -17.06
C SER A 370 8.62 -32.81 -17.55
N LEU A 371 9.81 -32.68 -16.95
CA LEU A 371 10.78 -31.63 -17.27
C LEU A 371 11.89 -32.10 -18.23
N LEU A 372 11.95 -33.38 -18.59
CA LEU A 372 13.01 -33.92 -19.43
C LEU A 372 12.93 -33.31 -20.84
N ILE A 373 14.01 -32.69 -21.29
CA ILE A 373 14.14 -32.08 -22.62
C ILE A 373 14.98 -32.96 -23.53
N ARG A 374 16.13 -33.43 -23.04
CA ARG A 374 17.08 -34.22 -23.83
C ARG A 374 17.79 -35.24 -22.95
N LYS A 375 18.01 -36.43 -23.49
CA LYS A 375 18.79 -37.51 -22.87
C LYS A 375 19.70 -38.15 -23.91
N ASN A 376 20.97 -38.35 -23.56
CA ASN A 376 21.94 -39.13 -24.33
C ASN A 376 22.87 -39.86 -23.35
N GLU A 377 23.94 -40.47 -23.86
CA GLU A 377 24.90 -41.25 -23.07
C GLU A 377 25.71 -40.40 -22.06
N ASN A 378 25.81 -39.09 -22.30
CA ASN A 378 26.65 -38.18 -21.52
C ASN A 378 25.87 -37.40 -20.46
N TYR A 379 24.61 -37.05 -20.75
CA TYR A 379 23.79 -36.23 -19.86
C TYR A 379 22.28 -36.38 -20.06
N GLU A 380 21.55 -35.97 -19.02
CA GLU A 380 20.10 -35.74 -19.02
C GLU A 380 19.84 -34.26 -18.70
N LEU A 381 19.24 -33.53 -19.64
CA LEU A 381 18.89 -32.11 -19.51
C LEU A 381 17.40 -31.97 -19.21
N TYR A 382 17.11 -31.31 -18.10
CA TYR A 382 15.77 -31.01 -17.62
C TYR A 382 15.58 -29.49 -17.55
N GLY A 383 14.41 -29.00 -17.92
CA GLY A 383 14.16 -27.57 -17.78
C GLY A 383 12.76 -27.11 -18.13
N LYS A 384 12.48 -25.86 -17.79
CA LYS A 384 11.25 -25.17 -18.13
C LYS A 384 11.53 -23.76 -18.59
N THR A 385 10.93 -23.41 -19.72
CA THR A 385 10.91 -22.05 -20.25
C THR A 385 9.82 -21.18 -19.60
N GLY A 386 10.09 -19.88 -19.49
CA GLY A 386 9.13 -18.84 -19.14
C GLY A 386 9.22 -17.67 -20.11
N THR A 387 8.08 -17.11 -20.49
CA THR A 387 8.01 -15.95 -21.37
C THR A 387 6.88 -15.03 -20.90
N GLY A 388 7.24 -13.84 -20.48
CA GLY A 388 6.32 -12.75 -20.16
C GLY A 388 6.19 -11.80 -21.37
N ILE A 389 4.96 -11.45 -21.70
CA ILE A 389 4.62 -10.53 -22.78
C ILE A 389 3.88 -9.34 -22.17
N VAL A 390 4.44 -8.14 -22.32
CA VAL A 390 3.83 -6.88 -21.86
C VAL A 390 3.66 -5.98 -23.07
N ASN A 391 2.43 -5.49 -23.30
CA ASN A 391 2.08 -4.64 -24.46
C ASN A 391 2.50 -5.25 -25.82
N GLY A 392 2.37 -6.57 -25.97
CA GLY A 392 2.71 -7.29 -27.20
C GLY A 392 4.21 -7.48 -27.46
N LYS A 393 5.08 -7.05 -26.54
CA LYS A 393 6.53 -7.26 -26.62
C LYS A 393 7.00 -8.28 -25.59
N TYR A 394 8.00 -9.06 -25.96
CA TYR A 394 8.75 -9.88 -25.00
C TYR A 394 9.47 -8.98 -24.01
N ASN A 395 9.35 -9.29 -22.72
CA ASN A 395 9.91 -8.47 -21.65
C ASN A 395 10.62 -9.29 -20.56
N ASN A 396 10.34 -10.59 -20.49
CA ASN A 396 10.77 -11.45 -19.40
C ASN A 396 10.97 -12.88 -19.93
N GLY A 397 12.23 -13.32 -19.99
CA GLY A 397 12.61 -14.61 -20.58
C GLY A 397 13.32 -15.49 -19.58
N TRP A 398 12.85 -16.71 -19.41
CA TRP A 398 13.42 -17.67 -18.46
C TRP A 398 13.74 -19.02 -19.09
N PHE A 399 14.81 -19.63 -18.61
CA PHE A 399 15.02 -21.06 -18.70
C PHE A 399 15.64 -21.56 -17.40
N VAL A 400 14.87 -22.38 -16.66
CA VAL A 400 15.21 -22.87 -15.32
C VAL A 400 15.25 -24.39 -15.35
N GLY A 401 16.29 -25.01 -14.81
CA GLY A 401 16.44 -26.46 -14.93
C GLY A 401 17.63 -27.06 -14.20
N TYR A 402 17.96 -28.29 -14.58
CA TYR A 402 19.15 -28.98 -14.12
C TYR A 402 19.67 -29.98 -15.15
N VAL A 403 20.96 -30.29 -15.08
CA VAL A 403 21.62 -31.34 -15.86
C VAL A 403 22.13 -32.41 -14.90
N ILE A 404 21.92 -33.67 -15.26
CA ILE A 404 22.59 -34.81 -14.63
C ILE A 404 23.64 -35.31 -15.62
N THR A 405 24.89 -35.39 -15.20
CA THR A 405 25.99 -36.03 -15.95
C THR A 405 26.42 -37.30 -15.22
N ASN A 406 27.39 -38.03 -15.80
CA ASN A 406 27.99 -39.19 -15.14
C ASN A 406 28.79 -38.84 -13.87
N HIS A 407 29.11 -37.56 -13.65
CA HIS A 407 30.05 -37.13 -12.61
C HIS A 407 29.49 -36.10 -11.64
N ASP A 408 28.42 -35.38 -12.00
CA ASP A 408 27.85 -34.32 -11.19
C ASP A 408 26.38 -34.04 -11.58
N LYS A 409 25.72 -33.21 -10.77
CA LYS A 409 24.41 -32.65 -11.05
C LYS A 409 24.49 -31.13 -10.93
N TYR A 410 24.03 -30.44 -11.97
CA TYR A 410 24.10 -28.98 -12.06
C TYR A 410 22.72 -28.38 -12.10
N TYR A 411 22.38 -27.51 -11.15
CA TYR A 411 21.17 -26.69 -11.21
C TYR A 411 21.49 -25.37 -11.89
N PHE A 412 20.61 -24.88 -12.75
CA PHE A 412 20.86 -23.64 -13.48
C PHE A 412 19.60 -22.80 -13.69
N SER A 413 19.83 -21.52 -14.00
CA SER A 413 18.79 -20.61 -14.46
C SER A 413 19.38 -19.48 -15.31
N THR A 414 18.76 -19.21 -16.45
CA THR A 414 19.01 -18.04 -17.31
C THR A 414 17.81 -17.13 -17.30
N HIS A 415 18.04 -15.84 -17.04
CA HIS A 415 17.03 -14.78 -17.14
C HIS A 415 17.44 -13.74 -18.18
N LEU A 416 16.48 -13.29 -18.99
CA LEU A 416 16.59 -12.19 -19.95
C LEU A 416 15.58 -11.09 -19.60
N SER A 417 16.00 -9.82 -19.70
CA SER A 417 15.23 -8.66 -19.21
C SER A 417 15.12 -7.51 -20.23
N ASP A 418 15.16 -7.81 -21.52
CA ASP A 418 15.11 -6.83 -22.62
C ASP A 418 13.91 -7.05 -23.57
N GLU A 419 13.81 -6.23 -24.63
CA GLU A 419 12.69 -6.28 -25.61
C GLU A 419 12.62 -7.57 -26.45
N LYS A 420 13.63 -8.46 -26.40
CA LYS A 420 13.68 -9.76 -27.09
C LYS A 420 13.76 -10.94 -26.11
N ALA A 421 13.45 -10.69 -24.84
CA ALA A 421 13.53 -11.66 -23.76
C ALA A 421 12.42 -12.73 -23.85
N SER A 422 12.69 -13.79 -24.62
CA SER A 422 11.85 -14.98 -24.69
C SER A 422 12.48 -16.15 -23.95
N GLY A 423 11.66 -17.05 -23.43
CA GLY A 423 12.14 -18.30 -22.83
C GLY A 423 12.93 -19.18 -23.81
N LYS A 424 12.61 -19.10 -25.11
CA LYS A 424 13.37 -19.83 -26.15
C LYS A 424 14.78 -19.28 -26.31
N ASN A 425 14.94 -17.96 -26.31
CA ASN A 425 16.27 -17.34 -26.34
C ASN A 425 17.05 -17.64 -25.05
N ALA A 426 16.39 -17.62 -23.89
CA ALA A 426 17.02 -17.98 -22.62
C ALA A 426 17.54 -19.43 -22.62
N GLU A 427 16.77 -20.38 -23.17
CA GLU A 427 17.18 -21.78 -23.38
C GLU A 427 18.39 -21.88 -24.31
N LEU A 428 18.38 -21.20 -25.46
CA LEU A 428 19.49 -21.23 -26.42
C LEU A 428 20.79 -20.65 -25.84
N ILE A 429 20.71 -19.54 -25.09
CA ILE A 429 21.87 -18.95 -24.40
C ILE A 429 22.38 -19.92 -23.32
N ASN A 430 21.47 -20.52 -22.55
CA ASN A 430 21.83 -21.48 -21.52
C ASN A 430 22.56 -22.71 -22.10
N GLU A 431 22.04 -23.33 -23.15
CA GLU A 431 22.68 -24.49 -23.79
C GLU A 431 24.08 -24.15 -24.32
N LYS A 432 24.30 -22.93 -24.85
CA LYS A 432 25.63 -22.47 -25.26
C LYS A 432 26.59 -22.39 -24.08
N ILE A 433 26.18 -21.74 -22.99
CA ILE A 433 27.00 -21.59 -21.78
C ILE A 433 27.32 -22.97 -21.19
N LEU A 434 26.32 -23.85 -21.01
CA LEU A 434 26.54 -25.19 -20.48
C LEU A 434 27.48 -26.04 -21.36
N LYS A 435 27.43 -25.86 -22.69
CA LYS A 435 28.35 -26.52 -23.62
C LYS A 435 29.78 -25.97 -23.50
N GLU A 436 29.95 -24.66 -23.42
CA GLU A 436 31.26 -24.01 -23.26
C GLU A 436 31.90 -24.33 -21.91
N MET A 437 31.09 -24.47 -20.85
CA MET A 437 31.53 -24.92 -19.53
C MET A 437 31.80 -26.44 -19.44
N GLY A 438 31.59 -27.20 -20.52
CA GLY A 438 31.85 -28.64 -20.59
C GLY A 438 30.76 -29.54 -19.99
N VAL A 439 29.71 -28.97 -19.40
CA VAL A 439 28.63 -29.71 -18.71
C VAL A 439 27.88 -30.63 -19.68
N LEU A 440 27.67 -30.19 -20.93
CA LEU A 440 26.99 -30.99 -21.96
C LEU A 440 27.92 -31.93 -22.74
N ASN A 441 29.19 -32.02 -22.36
CA ASN A 441 30.17 -32.90 -23.00
C ASN A 441 30.45 -34.17 -22.16
N GLY A 442 29.71 -34.37 -21.06
CA GLY A 442 29.82 -35.55 -20.19
C GLY A 442 30.80 -35.42 -19.02
N GLN A 443 31.36 -34.24 -18.79
CA GLN A 443 32.35 -33.98 -17.73
C GLN A 443 31.78 -33.22 -16.53
#